data_AF-A0A2N5ZFB9-F1
#
_entry.id   AF-A0A2N5ZFB9-F1
#
_cell.length_a   1.000
_cell.length_b   1.000
_cell.length_c   1.000
_cell.angle_alpha   90.00
_cell.angle_beta   90.00
_cell.angle_gamma   90.00
#
_symmetry.space_group_name_H-M   'P 1'
#
loop_
_entity.id
_entity.type
_entity.pdbx_description
1 polymer ?
#
loop_
_entity_poly.entity_id
_entity_poly.type
_entity_poly.pdbx_seq_one_letter_code
_entity_poly.pdbx_strand_id
1 'polypeptide(L)'
;MNISQHIKRLINRRFVISVLIVTASVIQLKAQSNCTNTLKEAEAKYENGVIEDIHTMLESCMNRGFTKEEKIRSYKLIIKSHLFNQDLKSAAAVMLDFLKDYPEYLPERTSDGADFIKLHDKFETLPFISIGVLAGANISNVGVMQSYALNDDDIQSYESGSPGFQLGLQFSRPMHEYIDVNLGVMIERHSFEYTNESFGFSKLTLQERQTRLSFPVSGTFVYKLGKWHPFVSLGVSPSYLLSDQATPSRIYTDNSNDDITGTDLDMLPHRKRLDLSMLTELGVRYKVPEGYLFFKAGYQIGLLNQTNEATRYDNPELMYIYYYLDDDFRINNLSFSFGYTYMFYKPKPKQ
;
A
#
# COMPACT_ATOMS: atom_id res chain seq x y z
N MET A 1 -11.01 -39.84 42.26
CA MET A 1 -9.65 -40.41 42.07
C MET A 1 -8.92 -39.60 40.99
N ASN A 2 -7.81 -38.95 41.34
CA ASN A 2 -6.71 -38.45 40.49
C ASN A 2 -6.90 -37.33 39.43
N ILE A 3 -7.39 -36.14 39.81
CA ILE A 3 -7.16 -34.89 39.05
C ILE A 3 -5.87 -34.17 39.51
N SER A 4 -5.48 -34.34 40.77
CA SER A 4 -4.32 -33.66 41.38
C SER A 4 -2.95 -34.10 40.80
N GLN A 5 -2.84 -35.32 40.28
CA GLN A 5 -1.57 -35.84 39.71
C GLN A 5 -1.27 -35.29 38.30
N HIS A 6 -2.28 -34.90 37.52
CA HIS A 6 -2.07 -34.37 36.16
C HIS A 6 -1.54 -32.93 36.16
N ILE A 7 -1.99 -32.10 37.11
CA ILE A 7 -1.55 -30.70 37.21
C ILE A 7 -0.09 -30.61 37.66
N LYS A 8 0.36 -31.47 38.59
CA LYS A 8 1.77 -31.52 39.02
C LYS A 8 2.74 -31.92 37.89
N ARG A 9 2.33 -32.78 36.95
CA ARG A 9 3.15 -33.16 35.78
C ARG A 9 3.28 -32.05 34.74
N LEU A 10 2.25 -31.23 34.55
CA LEU A 10 2.27 -30.09 33.61
C LEU A 10 3.16 -28.94 34.11
N ILE A 11 3.19 -28.68 35.42
CA ILE A 11 4.02 -27.63 36.03
C ILE A 11 5.51 -28.01 35.97
N ASN A 12 5.86 -29.26 36.25
CA ASN A 12 7.25 -29.73 36.18
C ASN A 12 7.81 -29.72 34.75
N ARG A 13 6.98 -30.00 33.75
CA ARG A 13 7.40 -30.01 32.34
C ARG A 13 7.61 -28.59 31.79
N ARG A 14 6.83 -27.60 32.24
CA ARG A 14 7.07 -26.18 31.89
C ARG A 14 8.34 -25.65 32.55
N PHE A 15 8.61 -26.00 33.81
CA PHE A 15 9.82 -25.55 34.51
C PHE A 15 11.11 -26.10 33.87
N VAL A 16 11.12 -27.36 33.43
CA VAL A 16 12.28 -27.95 32.73
C VAL A 16 12.53 -27.32 31.36
N ILE A 17 11.47 -26.97 30.62
CA ILE A 17 11.60 -26.29 29.31
C ILE A 17 12.11 -24.85 29.50
N SER A 18 11.64 -24.12 30.53
CA SER A 18 12.15 -22.78 30.85
C SER A 18 13.63 -22.78 31.23
N VAL A 19 14.08 -23.78 31.99
CA VAL A 19 15.49 -23.91 32.40
C VAL A 19 16.39 -24.29 31.21
N LEU A 20 15.89 -25.08 30.26
CA LEU A 20 16.63 -25.45 29.04
C LEU A 20 16.78 -24.28 28.05
N ILE A 21 15.81 -23.37 28.01
CA ILE A 21 15.87 -22.17 27.16
C ILE A 21 16.83 -21.12 27.75
N VAL A 22 16.90 -21.00 29.08
CA VAL A 22 17.82 -20.05 29.74
C VAL A 22 19.29 -20.50 29.64
N THR A 23 19.58 -21.81 29.63
CA THR A 23 20.97 -22.30 29.48
C THR A 23 21.48 -22.25 28.04
N ALA A 24 20.61 -22.31 27.04
CA ALA A 24 21.00 -22.14 25.63
C ALA A 24 21.41 -20.70 25.26
N SER A 25 20.90 -19.70 25.98
CA SER A 25 21.20 -18.28 25.74
C SER A 25 22.61 -17.85 26.15
N VAL A 26 23.27 -18.58 27.06
CA VAL A 26 24.59 -18.18 27.59
C VAL A 26 25.74 -18.51 26.62
N ILE A 27 25.52 -19.44 25.67
CA ILE A 27 26.57 -19.90 24.75
C ILE A 27 26.79 -18.93 23.57
N GLN A 28 25.86 -18.00 23.31
CA GLN A 28 26.01 -17.02 22.22
C GLN A 28 26.86 -15.79 22.56
N LEU A 29 27.21 -15.58 23.84
CA LEU A 29 27.94 -14.37 24.28
C LEU A 29 29.47 -14.42 24.06
N LYS A 30 30.07 -15.60 23.85
CA LYS A 30 31.54 -15.72 23.74
C LYS A 30 32.13 -15.43 22.36
N ALA A 31 31.31 -15.41 21.29
CA ALA A 31 31.80 -15.11 19.95
C ALA A 31 31.84 -13.59 19.65
N GLN A 32 31.08 -12.78 20.38
CA GLN A 32 30.97 -11.34 20.14
C GLN A 32 32.15 -10.55 20.70
N SER A 33 32.74 -10.95 21.85
CA SER A 33 33.80 -10.16 22.50
C SER A 33 35.07 -10.02 21.66
N ASN A 34 35.39 -11.01 20.82
CA ASN A 34 36.61 -10.99 20.02
C ASN A 34 36.50 -10.00 18.85
N CYS A 35 35.37 -10.03 18.12
CA CYS A 35 35.17 -9.16 16.96
C CYS A 35 35.11 -7.67 17.34
N THR A 36 34.42 -7.32 18.43
CA THR A 36 34.40 -5.92 18.89
C THR A 36 35.80 -5.41 19.22
N ASN A 37 36.69 -6.25 19.77
CA ASN A 37 38.08 -5.88 20.02
C ASN A 37 38.87 -5.75 18.71
N THR A 38 38.69 -6.66 17.75
CA THR A 38 39.30 -6.57 16.42
C THR A 38 38.90 -5.28 15.70
N LEU A 39 37.64 -4.85 15.81
CA LEU A 39 37.19 -3.58 15.22
C LEU A 39 37.91 -2.38 15.84
N LYS A 40 38.02 -2.33 17.17
CA LYS A 40 38.74 -1.26 17.86
C LYS A 40 40.23 -1.23 17.50
N GLU A 41 40.84 -2.41 17.35
CA GLU A 41 42.24 -2.51 16.92
C GLU A 41 42.41 -1.99 15.49
N ALA A 42 41.50 -2.34 14.58
CA ALA A 42 41.52 -1.84 13.21
C ALA A 42 41.32 -0.31 13.14
N GLU A 43 40.41 0.25 13.96
CA GLU A 43 40.22 1.70 14.10
C GLU A 43 41.51 2.38 14.58
N ALA A 44 42.17 1.84 15.60
CA ALA A 44 43.44 2.37 16.10
C ALA A 44 44.57 2.28 15.05
N LYS A 45 44.64 1.20 14.27
CA LYS A 45 45.61 1.08 13.18
C LYS A 45 45.40 2.15 12.11
N TYR A 46 44.15 2.40 11.73
CA TYR A 46 43.79 3.47 10.80
C TYR A 46 44.21 4.84 11.30
N GLU A 47 43.93 5.15 12.57
CA GLU A 47 44.32 6.43 13.20
C GLU A 47 45.84 6.62 13.24
N ASN A 48 46.61 5.53 13.35
CA ASN A 48 48.07 5.53 13.30
C ASN A 48 48.63 5.50 11.85
N GLY A 49 47.77 5.54 10.83
CA GLY A 49 48.17 5.51 9.41
C GLY A 49 48.58 4.13 8.88
N VAL A 50 48.38 3.06 9.65
CA VAL A 50 48.65 1.68 9.24
C VAL A 50 47.37 1.07 8.65
N ILE A 51 47.27 1.03 7.33
CA ILE A 51 45.98 0.77 6.66
C ILE A 51 45.92 -0.50 5.80
N GLU A 52 47.06 -1.14 5.55
CA GLU A 52 47.20 -2.27 4.62
C GLU A 52 46.39 -3.51 5.06
N ASP A 53 46.37 -3.79 6.37
CA ASP A 53 45.74 -5.00 6.93
C ASP A 53 44.29 -4.82 7.38
N ILE A 54 43.73 -3.61 7.27
CA ILE A 54 42.40 -3.32 7.85
C ILE A 54 41.32 -4.22 7.27
N HIS A 55 41.34 -4.45 5.96
CA HIS A 55 40.34 -5.27 5.30
C HIS A 55 40.40 -6.73 5.75
N THR A 56 41.60 -7.33 5.75
CA THR A 56 41.81 -8.74 6.10
C THR A 56 41.51 -9.01 7.57
N MET A 57 41.81 -8.04 8.47
CA MET A 57 41.47 -8.13 9.89
C MET A 57 39.95 -8.22 10.13
N LEU A 58 39.16 -7.50 9.32
CA LEU A 58 37.72 -7.36 9.53
C LEU A 58 36.89 -8.42 8.78
N GLU A 59 37.43 -9.01 7.72
CA GLU A 59 36.73 -9.95 6.83
C GLU A 59 36.07 -11.14 7.59
N SER A 60 36.78 -11.70 8.57
CA SER A 60 36.27 -12.81 9.38
C SER A 60 35.04 -12.43 10.20
N CYS A 61 35.00 -11.20 10.74
CA CYS A 61 33.93 -10.68 11.58
C CYS A 61 32.76 -10.09 10.79
N MET A 62 32.98 -9.69 9.53
CA MET A 62 31.94 -9.21 8.62
C MET A 62 30.91 -10.30 8.29
N ASN A 63 31.37 -11.54 8.12
CA ASN A 63 30.53 -12.68 7.80
C ASN A 63 29.70 -13.15 9.00
N ARG A 64 30.31 -13.25 10.19
CA ARG A 64 29.65 -13.63 11.46
C ARG A 64 30.39 -12.96 12.62
N GLY A 65 29.70 -12.14 13.41
CA GLY A 65 30.27 -11.57 14.64
C GLY A 65 29.82 -10.15 14.93
N PHE A 66 29.77 -9.30 13.91
CA PHE A 66 29.36 -7.90 14.08
C PHE A 66 27.84 -7.69 14.19
N THR A 67 27.48 -6.81 15.11
CA THR A 67 26.17 -6.13 15.16
C THR A 67 25.98 -5.23 13.93
N LYS A 68 24.75 -4.73 13.72
CA LYS A 68 24.43 -3.85 12.59
C LYS A 68 25.30 -2.59 12.61
N GLU A 69 25.46 -1.99 13.77
CA GLU A 69 26.23 -0.77 13.99
C GLU A 69 27.72 -1.01 13.75
N GLU A 70 28.26 -2.14 14.22
CA GLU A 70 29.66 -2.51 14.00
C GLU A 70 29.94 -2.80 12.53
N LYS A 71 29.04 -3.47 11.80
CA LYS A 71 29.17 -3.68 10.35
C LYS A 71 29.23 -2.36 9.58
N ILE A 72 28.36 -1.41 9.92
CA ILE A 72 28.38 -0.07 9.30
C ILE A 72 29.72 0.62 9.54
N ARG A 73 30.23 0.60 10.78
CA ARG A 73 31.56 1.17 11.11
C ARG A 73 32.68 0.47 10.34
N SER A 74 32.63 -0.86 10.28
CA SER A 74 33.62 -1.67 9.58
C SER A 74 33.65 -1.38 8.08
N TYR A 75 32.49 -1.32 7.40
CA TYR A 75 32.40 -0.91 6.00
C TYR A 75 32.99 0.48 5.78
N LYS A 76 32.61 1.47 6.61
CA LYS A 76 33.15 2.83 6.52
C LYS A 76 34.68 2.84 6.65
N LEU A 77 35.22 2.08 7.60
CA LEU A 77 36.66 2.01 7.84
C LEU A 77 37.40 1.41 6.63
N ILE A 78 36.88 0.33 6.05
CA ILE A 78 37.45 -0.31 4.86
C ILE A 78 37.41 0.68 3.67
N ILE A 79 36.27 1.34 3.44
CA ILE A 79 36.13 2.33 2.36
C ILE A 79 37.13 3.48 2.55
N LYS A 80 37.23 4.02 3.77
CA LYS A 80 38.17 5.10 4.12
C LYS A 80 39.62 4.68 3.92
N SER A 81 39.99 3.45 4.29
CA SER A 81 41.32 2.87 4.04
C SER A 81 41.65 2.84 2.54
N HIS A 82 40.74 2.34 1.69
CA HIS A 82 40.95 2.34 0.24
C HIS A 82 41.05 3.75 -0.35
N LEU A 83 40.23 4.69 0.13
CA LEU A 83 40.31 6.10 -0.27
C LEU A 83 41.67 6.72 0.08
N PHE A 84 42.21 6.42 1.27
CA PHE A 84 43.54 6.89 1.68
C PHE A 84 44.64 6.35 0.74
N ASN A 85 44.56 5.08 0.35
CA ASN A 85 45.46 4.45 -0.61
C ASN A 85 45.23 4.86 -2.08
N GLN A 86 44.31 5.79 -2.34
CA GLN A 86 43.89 6.19 -3.70
C GLN A 86 43.35 5.04 -4.57
N ASP A 87 42.97 3.91 -3.96
CA ASP A 87 42.34 2.79 -4.64
C ASP A 87 40.83 3.02 -4.78
N LEU A 88 40.48 3.92 -5.68
CA LEU A 88 39.08 4.29 -5.94
C LEU A 88 38.24 3.12 -6.44
N LYS A 89 38.84 2.11 -7.08
CA LYS A 89 38.13 0.95 -7.62
C LYS A 89 37.64 0.05 -6.50
N SER A 90 38.53 -0.32 -5.58
CA SER A 90 38.15 -1.14 -4.43
C SER A 90 37.24 -0.37 -3.49
N ALA A 91 37.48 0.92 -3.26
CA ALA A 91 36.59 1.77 -2.48
C ALA A 91 35.16 1.78 -3.06
N ALA A 92 35.01 1.90 -4.38
CA ALA A 92 33.72 1.86 -5.05
C ALA A 92 33.05 0.48 -4.96
N ALA A 93 33.80 -0.61 -5.06
CA ALA A 93 33.27 -1.97 -4.91
C ALA A 93 32.73 -2.20 -3.49
N VAL A 94 33.50 -1.85 -2.47
CA VAL A 94 33.07 -1.97 -1.07
C VAL A 94 31.92 -1.03 -0.75
N MET A 95 31.90 0.19 -1.31
CA MET A 95 30.76 1.11 -1.18
C MET A 95 29.48 0.52 -1.78
N LEU A 96 29.59 -0.15 -2.93
CA LEU A 96 28.44 -0.81 -3.56
C LEU A 96 27.91 -1.94 -2.67
N ASP A 97 28.78 -2.73 -2.04
CA ASP A 97 28.36 -3.77 -1.10
C ASP A 97 27.76 -3.17 0.19
N PHE A 98 28.36 -2.09 0.70
CA PHE A 98 27.80 -1.32 1.82
C PHE A 98 26.39 -0.82 1.53
N LEU A 99 26.13 -0.27 0.34
CA LEU A 99 24.81 0.24 -0.04
C LEU A 99 23.82 -0.89 -0.36
N LYS A 100 24.26 -2.10 -0.70
CA LYS A 100 23.35 -3.25 -0.80
C LYS A 100 22.82 -3.66 0.56
N ASP A 101 23.69 -3.66 1.57
CA ASP A 101 23.35 -4.04 2.95
C ASP A 101 22.63 -2.89 3.69
N TYR A 102 23.00 -1.64 3.39
CA TYR A 102 22.52 -0.43 4.07
C TYR A 102 22.09 0.66 3.07
N PRO A 103 21.08 0.39 2.22
CA PRO A 103 20.66 1.32 1.17
C PRO A 103 20.08 2.63 1.69
N GLU A 104 19.58 2.63 2.93
CA GLU A 104 18.99 3.80 3.60
C GLU A 104 20.02 4.63 4.37
N TYR A 105 21.31 4.33 4.25
CA TYR A 105 22.36 5.06 4.93
C TYR A 105 22.45 6.50 4.44
N LEU A 106 22.40 7.46 5.36
CA LEU A 106 22.58 8.89 5.06
C LEU A 106 23.92 9.36 5.64
N PRO A 107 24.85 9.85 4.80
CA PRO A 107 26.15 10.30 5.28
C PRO A 107 26.06 11.52 6.21
N GLU A 108 26.87 11.51 7.27
CA GLU A 108 27.02 12.61 8.21
C GLU A 108 28.32 13.37 7.94
N ARG A 109 28.22 14.68 7.66
CA ARG A 109 29.39 15.53 7.35
C ARG A 109 30.49 15.51 8.42
N THR A 110 30.10 15.39 9.68
CA THR A 110 31.01 15.41 10.84
C THR A 110 31.74 14.07 11.04
N SER A 111 31.10 12.94 10.76
CA SER A 111 31.65 11.60 11.05
C SER A 111 32.28 10.91 9.84
N ASP A 112 31.70 11.08 8.65
CA ASP A 112 32.08 10.28 7.48
C ASP A 112 33.22 10.89 6.68
N GLY A 113 33.42 12.21 6.77
CA GLY A 113 34.45 12.93 6.02
C GLY A 113 34.06 13.18 4.55
N ALA A 114 34.71 14.16 3.93
CA ALA A 114 34.32 14.67 2.62
C ALA A 114 34.50 13.64 1.49
N ASP A 115 35.56 12.84 1.52
CA ASP A 115 35.85 11.87 0.45
C ASP A 115 34.86 10.70 0.43
N PHE A 116 34.43 10.24 1.61
CA PHE A 116 33.39 9.23 1.72
C PHE A 116 32.07 9.74 1.13
N ILE A 117 31.67 10.97 1.48
CA ILE A 117 30.44 11.60 0.98
C ILE A 117 30.52 11.75 -0.54
N LYS A 118 31.65 12.24 -1.05
CA LYS A 118 31.88 12.40 -2.49
C LYS A 118 31.85 11.06 -3.24
N LEU A 119 32.28 9.96 -2.63
CA LEU A 119 32.16 8.63 -3.20
C LEU A 119 30.71 8.13 -3.14
N HIS A 120 30.04 8.28 -2.00
CA HIS A 120 28.65 7.90 -1.80
C HIS A 120 27.72 8.58 -2.82
N ASP A 121 27.91 9.87 -3.06
CA ASP A 121 27.05 10.66 -3.96
C ASP A 121 27.11 10.21 -5.43
N LYS A 122 28.12 9.39 -5.79
CA LYS A 122 28.23 8.74 -7.10
C LYS A 122 27.32 7.54 -7.26
N PHE A 123 26.62 7.08 -6.22
CA PHE A 123 25.72 5.93 -6.28
C PHE A 123 24.25 6.34 -6.20
N GLU A 124 23.39 5.61 -6.90
CA GLU A 124 21.94 5.69 -6.78
C GLU A 124 21.48 5.00 -5.49
N THR A 125 20.86 5.76 -4.59
CA THR A 125 20.31 5.27 -3.31
C THR A 125 18.78 5.21 -3.29
N LEU A 126 18.12 5.62 -4.38
CA LEU A 126 16.68 5.51 -4.51
C LEU A 126 16.28 4.03 -4.68
N PRO A 127 15.14 3.60 -4.11
CA PRO A 127 14.65 2.25 -4.33
C PRO A 127 14.34 2.05 -5.81
N PHE A 128 14.73 0.91 -6.36
CA PHE A 128 14.49 0.60 -7.77
C PHE A 128 13.00 0.35 -8.04
N ILE A 129 12.33 -0.31 -7.10
CA ILE A 129 10.89 -0.57 -7.13
C ILE A 129 10.39 -0.72 -5.70
N SER A 130 9.13 -0.38 -5.47
CA SER A 130 8.45 -0.59 -4.20
C SER A 130 7.15 -1.34 -4.43
N ILE A 131 6.81 -2.24 -3.51
CA ILE A 131 5.58 -3.04 -3.57
C ILE A 131 4.81 -2.80 -2.28
N GLY A 132 3.56 -2.37 -2.41
CA GLY A 132 2.68 -2.07 -1.30
C GLY A 132 1.38 -2.83 -1.34
N VAL A 133 0.79 -3.00 -0.16
CA VAL A 133 -0.56 -3.52 0.04
C VAL A 133 -1.38 -2.39 0.65
N LEU A 134 -2.59 -2.19 0.14
CA LEU A 134 -3.53 -1.20 0.66
C LEU A 134 -4.89 -1.82 0.94
N ALA A 135 -5.53 -1.35 1.99
CA ALA A 135 -6.91 -1.65 2.32
C ALA A 135 -7.62 -0.37 2.76
N GLY A 136 -8.92 -0.27 2.49
CA GLY A 136 -9.66 0.95 2.77
C GLY A 136 -11.16 0.80 2.68
N ALA A 137 -11.84 1.87 3.05
CA ALA A 137 -13.27 2.04 2.87
C ALA A 137 -13.52 3.10 1.80
N ASN A 138 -14.67 3.04 1.15
CA ASN A 138 -15.05 4.02 0.15
C ASN A 138 -16.54 4.37 0.24
N ILE A 139 -16.91 5.50 -0.33
CA ILE A 139 -18.27 6.03 -0.39
C ILE A 139 -18.50 6.45 -1.83
N SER A 140 -19.51 5.86 -2.45
CA SER A 140 -19.82 6.07 -3.86
C SER A 140 -20.97 7.06 -4.00
N ASN A 141 -20.85 7.96 -4.97
CA ASN A 141 -21.88 8.93 -5.32
C ASN A 141 -22.15 8.86 -6.83
N VAL A 142 -23.42 8.84 -7.20
CA VAL A 142 -23.83 8.77 -8.59
C VAL A 142 -24.04 10.17 -9.15
N GLY A 143 -23.41 10.44 -10.29
CA GLY A 143 -23.68 11.63 -11.10
C GLY A 143 -24.58 11.27 -12.27
N VAL A 144 -25.83 11.70 -12.23
CA VAL A 144 -26.77 11.54 -13.34
C VAL A 144 -26.31 12.37 -14.54
N MET A 145 -26.22 11.72 -15.69
CA MET A 145 -25.92 12.35 -16.98
C MET A 145 -27.19 12.67 -17.74
N GLN A 146 -28.14 11.73 -17.74
CA GLN A 146 -29.46 11.88 -18.33
C GLN A 146 -30.47 11.04 -17.55
N SER A 147 -31.57 11.66 -17.14
CA SER A 147 -32.65 10.99 -16.40
C SER A 147 -33.70 10.45 -17.37
N TYR A 148 -34.25 9.28 -17.03
CA TYR A 148 -35.33 8.61 -17.73
C TYR A 148 -36.39 8.17 -16.73
N ALA A 149 -37.64 8.55 -16.99
CA ALA A 149 -38.76 8.24 -16.14
C ALA A 149 -39.88 7.54 -16.93
N LEU A 150 -40.74 6.82 -16.22
CA LEU A 150 -41.96 6.24 -16.80
C LEU A 150 -43.11 7.26 -16.85
N ASN A 151 -43.03 8.31 -16.03
CA ASN A 151 -44.01 9.38 -15.95
C ASN A 151 -43.32 10.74 -15.75
N ASP A 152 -43.96 11.82 -16.21
CA ASP A 152 -43.40 13.18 -16.16
C ASP A 152 -43.32 13.75 -14.73
N ASP A 153 -44.07 13.18 -13.78
CA ASP A 153 -44.10 13.61 -12.37
C ASP A 153 -43.11 12.84 -11.47
N ASP A 154 -42.29 11.94 -12.02
CA ASP A 154 -41.36 11.12 -11.23
C ASP A 154 -40.25 11.98 -10.59
N ILE A 155 -40.11 11.87 -9.27
CA ILE A 155 -39.03 12.53 -8.53
C ILE A 155 -37.94 11.50 -8.24
N GLN A 156 -36.83 11.60 -8.96
CA GLN A 156 -35.70 10.68 -8.88
C GLN A 156 -34.54 11.29 -8.10
N SER A 157 -33.91 10.49 -7.25
CA SER A 157 -32.69 10.91 -6.56
C SER A 157 -31.72 9.76 -6.34
N TYR A 158 -30.44 10.10 -6.31
CA TYR A 158 -29.36 9.16 -5.98
C TYR A 158 -28.68 9.60 -4.70
N GLU A 159 -28.50 8.64 -3.80
CA GLU A 159 -27.80 8.82 -2.54
C GLU A 159 -26.62 7.85 -2.42
N SER A 160 -25.66 8.24 -1.56
CA SER A 160 -24.57 7.34 -1.22
C SER A 160 -25.11 6.16 -0.41
N GLY A 161 -24.79 4.95 -0.85
CA GLY A 161 -25.21 3.73 -0.19
C GLY A 161 -24.34 3.41 1.02
N SER A 162 -24.41 2.15 1.47
CA SER A 162 -23.55 1.67 2.55
C SER A 162 -22.07 1.80 2.17
N PRO A 163 -21.16 2.12 3.13
CA PRO A 163 -19.74 2.22 2.85
C PRO A 163 -19.20 0.96 2.18
N GLY A 164 -18.51 1.15 1.06
CA GLY A 164 -17.81 0.11 0.33
C GLY A 164 -16.43 -0.16 0.92
N PHE A 165 -15.70 -1.08 0.29
CA PHE A 165 -14.33 -1.39 0.66
C PHE A 165 -13.44 -1.50 -0.57
N GLN A 166 -12.14 -1.33 -0.37
CA GLN A 166 -11.13 -1.56 -1.38
C GLN A 166 -9.93 -2.29 -0.82
N LEU A 167 -9.39 -3.21 -1.60
CA LEU A 167 -8.20 -3.98 -1.28
C LEU A 167 -7.34 -4.06 -2.54
N GLY A 168 -6.05 -3.80 -2.42
CA GLY A 168 -5.20 -3.81 -3.60
C GLY A 168 -3.71 -3.91 -3.34
N LEU A 169 -3.00 -4.13 -4.43
CA LEU A 169 -1.56 -4.08 -4.53
C LEU A 169 -1.15 -2.81 -5.29
N GLN A 170 -0.06 -2.20 -4.87
CA GLN A 170 0.52 -1.02 -5.50
C GLN A 170 2.00 -1.28 -5.81
N PHE A 171 2.41 -0.97 -7.03
CA PHE A 171 3.78 -1.00 -7.49
C PHE A 171 4.20 0.44 -7.76
N SER A 172 5.26 0.89 -7.10
CA SER A 172 5.75 2.26 -7.22
C SER A 172 7.20 2.26 -7.68
N ARG A 173 7.52 3.12 -8.64
CA ARG A 173 8.90 3.34 -9.08
C ARG A 173 9.23 4.84 -8.98
N PRO A 174 10.22 5.23 -8.17
CA PRO A 174 10.68 6.61 -8.15
C PRO A 174 11.35 6.91 -9.49
N MET A 175 10.86 7.94 -10.17
CA MET A 175 11.49 8.48 -11.38
C MET A 175 12.41 9.65 -11.04
N HIS A 176 12.11 10.35 -9.95
CA HIS A 176 12.90 11.45 -9.42
C HIS A 176 12.80 11.46 -7.89
N GLU A 177 13.61 12.28 -7.20
CA GLU A 177 13.60 12.34 -5.73
C GLU A 177 12.26 12.76 -5.12
N TYR A 178 11.42 13.43 -5.91
CA TYR A 178 10.10 13.93 -5.52
C TYR A 178 8.96 13.36 -6.37
N ILE A 179 9.24 12.50 -7.37
CA ILE A 179 8.23 12.00 -8.31
C ILE A 179 8.30 10.49 -8.39
N ASP A 180 7.18 9.86 -8.07
CA ASP A 180 6.96 8.42 -8.25
C ASP A 180 5.94 8.17 -9.35
N VAL A 181 6.12 7.08 -10.09
CA VAL A 181 5.07 6.51 -10.94
C VAL A 181 4.52 5.28 -10.26
N ASN A 182 3.20 5.17 -10.17
CA ASN A 182 2.51 4.06 -9.53
C ASN A 182 1.59 3.34 -10.50
N LEU A 183 1.58 2.01 -10.37
CA LEU A 183 0.65 1.10 -10.98
C LEU A 183 -0.03 0.31 -9.87
N GLY A 184 -1.34 0.14 -9.90
CA GLY A 184 -2.06 -0.67 -8.92
C GLY A 184 -2.97 -1.70 -9.56
N VAL A 185 -3.38 -2.66 -8.74
CA VAL A 185 -4.46 -3.60 -9.02
C VAL A 185 -5.31 -3.67 -7.76
N MET A 186 -6.60 -3.37 -7.87
CA MET A 186 -7.49 -3.22 -6.72
C MET A 186 -8.84 -3.89 -6.98
N ILE A 187 -9.39 -4.55 -5.97
CA ILE A 187 -10.80 -4.95 -5.94
C ILE A 187 -11.53 -3.90 -5.10
N GLU A 188 -12.56 -3.31 -5.69
CA GLU A 188 -13.37 -2.25 -5.08
C GLU A 188 -14.83 -2.70 -5.04
N ARG A 189 -15.50 -2.49 -3.92
CA ARG A 189 -16.95 -2.60 -3.82
C ARG A 189 -17.54 -1.21 -3.67
N HIS A 190 -18.48 -0.87 -4.55
CA HIS A 190 -19.27 0.36 -4.51
C HIS A 190 -20.70 0.04 -4.08
N SER A 191 -21.36 0.97 -3.41
CA SER A 191 -22.79 0.88 -3.14
C SER A 191 -23.43 2.26 -3.21
N PHE A 192 -24.58 2.32 -3.85
CA PHE A 192 -25.40 3.51 -3.95
C PHE A 192 -26.88 3.14 -3.85
N GLU A 193 -27.69 4.13 -3.52
CA GLU A 193 -29.12 3.98 -3.42
C GLU A 193 -29.79 4.91 -4.44
N TYR A 194 -30.76 4.36 -5.17
CA TYR A 194 -31.65 5.11 -6.04
C TYR A 194 -33.03 5.14 -5.41
N THR A 195 -33.65 6.32 -5.38
CA THR A 195 -35.03 6.47 -4.96
C THR A 195 -35.86 7.15 -6.04
N ASN A 196 -37.08 6.66 -6.23
CA ASN A 196 -38.06 7.26 -7.15
C ASN A 196 -39.41 7.36 -6.46
N GLU A 197 -40.01 8.54 -6.47
CA GLU A 197 -41.41 8.72 -6.10
C GLU A 197 -42.23 8.83 -7.39
N SER A 198 -43.01 7.79 -7.67
CA SER A 198 -43.80 7.66 -8.89
C SER A 198 -45.30 7.70 -8.60
N PHE A 199 -46.04 8.36 -9.49
CA PHE A 199 -47.51 8.42 -9.51
C PHE A 199 -48.19 8.99 -8.26
N GLY A 200 -47.44 9.58 -7.32
CA GLY A 200 -47.97 10.17 -6.08
C GLY A 200 -48.44 9.17 -5.01
N PHE A 201 -48.33 7.86 -5.28
CA PHE A 201 -48.73 6.80 -4.34
C PHE A 201 -47.64 5.74 -4.13
N SER A 202 -46.53 5.81 -4.86
CA SER A 202 -45.49 4.77 -4.82
C SER A 202 -44.10 5.37 -4.62
N LYS A 203 -43.34 4.78 -3.70
CA LYS A 203 -41.93 5.09 -3.48
C LYS A 203 -41.08 3.83 -3.69
N LEU A 204 -40.18 3.89 -4.66
CA LEU A 204 -39.17 2.86 -4.91
C LEU A 204 -37.86 3.26 -4.24
N THR A 205 -37.23 2.31 -3.57
CA THR A 205 -35.84 2.35 -3.14
C THR A 205 -35.11 1.16 -3.75
N LEU A 206 -34.01 1.42 -4.47
CA LEU A 206 -33.17 0.43 -5.10
C LEU A 206 -31.74 0.57 -4.58
N GLN A 207 -31.28 -0.41 -3.80
CA GLN A 207 -29.90 -0.44 -3.32
C GLN A 207 -29.03 -1.28 -4.26
N GLU A 208 -28.08 -0.65 -4.94
CA GLU A 208 -27.16 -1.32 -5.87
C GLU A 208 -25.78 -1.53 -5.24
N ARG A 209 -25.17 -2.68 -5.55
CA ARG A 209 -23.84 -3.09 -5.07
C ARG A 209 -23.01 -3.65 -6.20
N GLN A 210 -21.94 -2.94 -6.53
CA GLN A 210 -21.04 -3.28 -7.61
C GLN A 210 -19.67 -3.71 -7.09
N THR A 211 -19.14 -4.81 -7.62
CA THR A 211 -17.74 -5.22 -7.37
C THR A 211 -16.93 -5.04 -8.65
N ARG A 212 -15.81 -4.33 -8.56
CA ARG A 212 -14.96 -3.94 -9.69
C ARG A 212 -13.52 -4.37 -9.47
N LEU A 213 -12.85 -4.69 -10.57
CA LEU A 213 -11.40 -4.85 -10.63
C LEU A 213 -10.81 -3.62 -11.34
N SER A 214 -10.01 -2.84 -10.62
CA SER A 214 -9.49 -1.54 -11.04
C SER A 214 -7.97 -1.57 -11.19
N PHE A 215 -7.47 -0.89 -12.21
CA PHE A 215 -6.03 -0.85 -12.55
C PHE A 215 -5.51 0.60 -12.56
N PRO A 216 -5.41 1.27 -11.39
CA PRO A 216 -5.00 2.67 -11.33
C PRO A 216 -3.56 2.87 -11.80
N VAL A 217 -3.33 3.91 -12.60
CA VAL A 217 -2.02 4.41 -13.00
C VAL A 217 -1.92 5.87 -12.61
N SER A 218 -0.90 6.25 -11.86
CA SER A 218 -0.77 7.63 -11.36
C SER A 218 0.68 8.10 -11.22
N GLY A 219 0.89 9.41 -11.31
CA GLY A 219 2.11 10.07 -10.89
C GLY A 219 1.92 10.71 -9.52
N THR A 220 2.82 10.46 -8.57
CA THR A 220 2.79 11.03 -7.23
C THR A 220 3.94 12.00 -7.03
N PHE A 221 3.61 13.21 -6.60
CA PHE A 221 4.57 14.18 -6.08
C PHE A 221 4.68 14.04 -4.56
N VAL A 222 5.89 13.86 -4.05
CA VAL A 222 6.18 13.59 -2.63
C VAL A 222 7.06 14.69 -2.06
N TYR A 223 6.65 15.29 -0.96
CA TYR A 223 7.48 16.26 -0.23
C TYR A 223 8.08 15.60 1.02
N LYS A 224 9.40 15.64 1.18
CA LYS A 224 10.10 14.95 2.28
C LYS A 224 10.23 15.85 3.52
N LEU A 225 9.44 15.61 4.56
CA LEU A 225 9.48 16.33 5.84
C LEU A 225 9.90 15.41 7.00
N GLY A 226 11.22 15.15 7.11
CA GLY A 226 11.75 14.24 8.13
C GLY A 226 11.25 12.81 7.92
N LYS A 227 10.50 12.26 8.89
CA LYS A 227 9.87 10.93 8.76
C LYS A 227 8.50 10.98 8.06
N TRP A 228 7.90 12.16 7.93
CA TRP A 228 6.59 12.34 7.32
C TRP A 228 6.77 12.84 5.89
N HIS A 229 6.22 12.12 4.93
CA HIS A 229 6.27 12.51 3.52
C HIS A 229 4.84 12.73 3.00
N PRO A 230 4.28 13.94 3.15
CA PRO A 230 3.03 14.29 2.50
C PRO A 230 3.17 14.18 0.98
N PHE A 231 2.09 13.79 0.31
CA PHE A 231 2.09 13.59 -1.14
C PHE A 231 0.74 13.91 -1.78
N VAL A 232 0.79 14.19 -3.07
CA VAL A 232 -0.37 14.32 -3.96
C VAL A 232 -0.16 13.44 -5.18
N SER A 233 -1.21 12.76 -5.62
CA SER A 233 -1.19 11.85 -6.77
C SER A 233 -2.27 12.24 -7.76
N LEU A 234 -1.97 12.09 -9.05
CA LEU A 234 -2.92 12.29 -10.14
C LEU A 234 -2.77 11.16 -11.16
N GLY A 235 -3.89 10.66 -11.67
CA GLY A 235 -3.89 9.50 -12.56
C GLY A 235 -5.24 9.17 -13.18
N VAL A 236 -5.29 7.97 -13.75
CA VAL A 236 -6.48 7.35 -14.33
C VAL A 236 -6.64 5.93 -13.81
N SER A 237 -7.87 5.43 -13.77
CA SER A 237 -8.20 4.10 -13.27
C SER A 237 -9.22 3.44 -14.20
N PRO A 238 -8.79 2.67 -15.20
CA PRO A 238 -9.67 1.74 -15.90
C PRO A 238 -10.15 0.67 -14.92
N SER A 239 -11.44 0.35 -14.97
CA SER A 239 -12.05 -0.68 -14.14
C SER A 239 -12.94 -1.62 -14.94
N TYR A 240 -13.03 -2.87 -14.46
CA TYR A 240 -13.86 -3.91 -15.02
C TYR A 240 -14.89 -4.37 -13.98
N LEU A 241 -16.18 -4.30 -14.32
CA LEU A 241 -17.28 -4.72 -13.47
C LEU A 241 -17.36 -6.26 -13.44
N LEU A 242 -17.21 -6.83 -12.24
CA LEU A 242 -17.22 -8.27 -12.01
C LEU A 242 -18.60 -8.78 -11.61
N SER A 243 -19.31 -8.02 -10.79
CA SER A 243 -20.65 -8.35 -10.32
C SER A 243 -21.44 -7.09 -10.07
N ASP A 244 -22.75 -7.16 -10.26
CA ASP A 244 -23.67 -6.11 -9.92
C ASP A 244 -25.02 -6.67 -9.46
N GLN A 245 -25.46 -6.24 -8.29
CA GLN A 245 -26.68 -6.72 -7.65
C GLN A 245 -27.48 -5.53 -7.13
N ALA A 246 -28.78 -5.52 -7.40
CA ALA A 246 -29.68 -4.53 -6.87
C ALA A 246 -30.80 -5.16 -6.04
N THR A 247 -31.09 -4.58 -4.88
CA THR A 247 -32.18 -5.00 -4.00
C THR A 247 -33.30 -3.96 -4.08
N PRO A 248 -34.41 -4.25 -4.78
CA PRO A 248 -35.54 -3.32 -4.90
C PRO A 248 -36.53 -3.46 -3.73
N SER A 249 -37.04 -2.33 -3.26
CA SER A 249 -38.14 -2.24 -2.30
C SER A 249 -39.09 -1.13 -2.71
N ARG A 250 -40.36 -1.46 -2.91
CA ARG A 250 -41.41 -0.51 -3.28
C ARG A 250 -42.47 -0.45 -2.18
N ILE A 251 -42.75 0.77 -1.74
CA ILE A 251 -43.70 1.07 -0.67
C ILE A 251 -44.87 1.87 -1.26
N TYR A 252 -46.08 1.54 -0.83
CA TYR A 252 -47.28 2.30 -1.21
C TYR A 252 -47.59 3.35 -0.13
N THR A 253 -47.39 4.62 -0.46
CA THR A 253 -47.52 5.72 0.51
C THR A 253 -48.97 6.02 0.91
N ASP A 254 -49.93 5.53 0.14
CA ASP A 254 -51.36 5.69 0.36
C ASP A 254 -52.02 4.48 1.05
N ASN A 255 -51.23 3.44 1.39
CA ASN A 255 -51.71 2.14 1.88
C ASN A 255 -52.73 1.46 0.95
N SER A 256 -52.71 1.76 -0.35
CA SER A 256 -53.62 1.13 -1.32
C SER A 256 -53.33 -0.36 -1.54
N ASN A 257 -52.08 -0.79 -1.34
CA ASN A 257 -51.59 -2.14 -1.55
C ASN A 257 -50.49 -2.48 -0.54
N ASP A 258 -50.17 -3.77 -0.42
CA ASP A 258 -49.04 -4.26 0.37
C ASP A 258 -47.70 -3.86 -0.26
N ASP A 259 -46.70 -3.58 0.57
CA ASP A 259 -45.33 -3.28 0.14
C ASP A 259 -44.69 -4.46 -0.60
N ILE A 260 -43.96 -4.16 -1.66
CA ILE A 260 -43.32 -5.16 -2.52
C ILE A 260 -41.81 -5.09 -2.29
N THR A 261 -41.27 -6.12 -1.65
CA THR A 261 -39.82 -6.29 -1.48
C THR A 261 -39.37 -7.48 -2.30
N GLY A 262 -38.39 -7.27 -3.17
CA GLY A 262 -37.84 -8.29 -4.06
C GLY A 262 -36.67 -9.06 -3.49
N THR A 263 -36.29 -10.13 -4.18
CA THR A 263 -34.96 -10.73 -4.07
C THR A 263 -33.93 -9.90 -4.83
N ASP A 264 -32.64 -10.13 -4.57
CA ASP A 264 -31.57 -9.46 -5.32
C ASP A 264 -31.67 -9.76 -6.83
N LEU A 265 -31.68 -8.71 -7.64
CA LEU A 265 -31.70 -8.75 -9.09
C LEU A 265 -30.28 -8.59 -9.64
N ASP A 266 -29.93 -9.39 -10.65
CA ASP A 266 -28.66 -9.25 -11.37
C ASP A 266 -28.74 -8.08 -12.34
N MET A 267 -27.99 -7.01 -12.04
CA MET A 267 -27.93 -5.80 -12.86
C MET A 267 -26.78 -5.84 -13.87
N LEU A 268 -25.92 -6.87 -13.83
CA LEU A 268 -24.76 -6.98 -14.71
C LEU A 268 -25.09 -6.91 -16.21
N PRO A 269 -26.21 -7.47 -16.72
CA PRO A 269 -26.61 -7.32 -18.13
C PRO A 269 -26.95 -5.86 -18.52
N HIS A 270 -27.40 -5.07 -17.55
CA HIS A 270 -27.85 -3.68 -17.71
C HIS A 270 -26.74 -2.65 -17.48
N ARG A 271 -25.51 -3.10 -17.21
CA ARG A 271 -24.34 -2.24 -17.03
C ARG A 271 -23.27 -2.45 -18.10
N LYS A 272 -22.56 -1.37 -18.42
CA LYS A 272 -21.31 -1.43 -19.19
C LYS A 272 -20.22 -2.03 -18.30
N ARG A 273 -19.55 -3.07 -18.80
CA ARG A 273 -18.52 -3.78 -18.03
C ARG A 273 -17.21 -3.02 -17.88
N LEU A 274 -16.92 -2.13 -18.81
CA LEU A 274 -15.70 -1.33 -18.80
C LEU A 274 -16.03 0.09 -18.39
N ASP A 275 -15.22 0.60 -17.48
CA ASP A 275 -15.33 1.96 -16.99
C ASP A 275 -13.94 2.61 -16.92
N LEU A 276 -13.92 3.94 -16.92
CA LEU A 276 -12.71 4.74 -16.82
C LEU A 276 -12.97 5.91 -15.89
N SER A 277 -12.10 6.04 -14.88
CA SER A 277 -12.17 7.13 -13.91
C SER A 277 -10.88 7.95 -13.91
N MET A 278 -11.01 9.25 -13.66
CA MET A 278 -9.88 10.10 -13.27
C MET A 278 -9.66 9.96 -11.77
N LEU A 279 -8.40 9.88 -11.34
CA LEU A 279 -8.02 9.63 -9.94
C LEU A 279 -7.16 10.77 -9.41
N THR A 280 -7.55 11.34 -8.27
CA THR A 280 -6.73 12.29 -7.51
C THR A 280 -6.61 11.79 -6.07
N GLU A 281 -5.39 11.73 -5.54
CA GLU A 281 -5.14 11.27 -4.17
C GLU A 281 -4.30 12.26 -3.40
N LEU A 282 -4.57 12.38 -2.10
CA LEU A 282 -3.81 13.16 -1.14
C LEU A 282 -3.46 12.23 0.01
N GLY A 283 -2.25 12.30 0.53
CA GLY A 283 -1.87 11.41 1.61
C GLY A 283 -0.59 11.78 2.31
N VAL A 284 -0.23 10.93 3.27
CA VAL A 284 1.01 11.02 4.02
C VAL A 284 1.64 9.65 4.13
N ARG A 285 2.96 9.59 3.93
CA ARG A 285 3.77 8.40 4.20
C ARG A 285 4.57 8.63 5.47
N TYR A 286 4.62 7.63 6.35
CA TYR A 286 5.48 7.61 7.51
C TYR A 286 6.62 6.62 7.29
N LYS A 287 7.85 7.13 7.27
CA LYS A 287 9.06 6.34 7.01
C LYS A 287 9.32 5.35 8.14
N VAL A 288 9.42 4.07 7.79
CA VAL A 288 9.83 2.98 8.68
C VAL A 288 11.03 2.25 8.05
N PRO A 289 11.79 1.43 8.78
CA PRO A 289 12.87 0.65 8.19
C PRO A 289 12.36 -0.16 6.99
N GLU A 290 13.08 -0.11 5.86
CA GLU A 290 12.80 -0.86 4.62
C GLU A 290 11.46 -0.54 3.94
N GLY A 291 10.74 0.51 4.37
CA GLY A 291 9.44 0.81 3.80
C GLY A 291 8.80 2.10 4.29
N TYR A 292 7.50 2.22 4.05
CA TYR A 292 6.67 3.27 4.61
C TYR A 292 5.26 2.76 4.91
N LEU A 293 4.71 3.18 6.04
CA LEU A 293 3.27 3.17 6.26
C LEU A 293 2.67 4.35 5.52
N PHE A 294 1.47 4.22 4.98
CA PHE A 294 0.80 5.35 4.35
C PHE A 294 -0.68 5.40 4.70
N PHE A 295 -1.19 6.62 4.68
CA PHE A 295 -2.61 6.92 4.69
C PHE A 295 -2.90 7.83 3.50
N LYS A 296 -3.98 7.53 2.76
CA LYS A 296 -4.41 8.31 1.61
C LYS A 296 -5.92 8.48 1.56
N ALA A 297 -6.34 9.68 1.19
CA ALA A 297 -7.69 10.00 0.76
C ALA A 297 -7.68 10.17 -0.76
N GLY A 298 -8.54 9.46 -1.47
CA GLY A 298 -8.62 9.47 -2.92
C GLY A 298 -10.01 9.83 -3.41
N TYR A 299 -10.10 10.64 -4.46
CA TYR A 299 -11.35 10.92 -5.17
C TYR A 299 -11.23 10.43 -6.61
N GLN A 300 -12.13 9.55 -7.01
CA GLN A 300 -12.28 9.05 -8.37
C GLN A 300 -13.50 9.70 -9.01
N ILE A 301 -13.32 10.26 -10.20
CA ILE A 301 -14.39 10.85 -11.00
C ILE A 301 -14.64 9.93 -12.19
N GLY A 302 -15.82 9.32 -12.25
CA GLY A 302 -16.23 8.50 -13.38
C GLY A 302 -16.35 9.34 -14.65
N LEU A 303 -15.80 8.84 -15.75
CA LEU A 303 -15.80 9.53 -17.05
C LEU A 303 -16.79 8.93 -18.03
N LEU A 304 -17.21 7.68 -17.83
CA LEU A 304 -18.06 6.94 -18.75
C LEU A 304 -19.45 6.67 -18.15
N ASN A 305 -20.43 6.58 -19.04
CA ASN A 305 -21.76 6.09 -18.69
C ASN A 305 -21.67 4.63 -18.22
N GLN A 306 -22.33 4.29 -17.11
CA GLN A 306 -22.38 2.93 -16.57
C GLN A 306 -23.53 2.12 -17.15
N THR A 307 -24.57 2.76 -17.68
CA THR A 307 -25.78 2.09 -18.14
C THR A 307 -25.61 1.53 -19.55
N ASN A 308 -26.09 0.31 -19.77
CA ASN A 308 -26.22 -0.25 -21.10
C ASN A 308 -27.56 0.21 -21.70
N GLU A 309 -27.50 1.27 -22.50
CA GLU A 309 -28.66 1.92 -23.13
C GLU A 309 -29.54 0.96 -23.96
N ALA A 310 -28.93 -0.06 -24.58
CA ALA A 310 -29.66 -1.02 -25.40
C ALA A 310 -30.58 -1.94 -24.58
N THR A 311 -30.26 -2.17 -23.31
CA THR A 311 -30.97 -3.11 -22.43
C THR A 311 -31.90 -2.42 -21.43
N ARG A 312 -32.11 -1.10 -21.57
CA ARG A 312 -32.89 -0.29 -20.62
C ARG A 312 -34.32 -0.79 -20.42
N TYR A 313 -34.93 -1.33 -21.47
CA TYR A 313 -36.31 -1.80 -21.48
C TYR A 313 -36.42 -3.34 -21.44
N ASP A 314 -35.30 -4.05 -21.26
CA ASP A 314 -35.24 -5.50 -21.42
C ASP A 314 -35.66 -6.27 -20.16
N ASN A 315 -35.89 -5.58 -19.03
CA ASN A 315 -36.27 -6.19 -17.76
C ASN A 315 -37.73 -5.84 -17.38
N PRO A 316 -38.70 -6.71 -17.70
CA PRO A 316 -40.11 -6.50 -17.38
C PRO A 316 -40.38 -6.40 -15.88
N GLU A 317 -39.59 -7.06 -15.03
CA GLU A 317 -39.76 -6.99 -13.58
C GLU A 317 -39.41 -5.60 -13.06
N LEU A 318 -38.25 -5.05 -13.44
CA LEU A 318 -37.88 -3.68 -13.09
C LEU A 318 -38.91 -2.67 -13.61
N MET A 319 -39.33 -2.81 -14.86
CA MET A 319 -40.21 -1.84 -15.50
C MET A 319 -41.65 -1.90 -15.02
N TYR A 320 -42.24 -3.10 -14.89
CA TYR A 320 -43.67 -3.26 -14.56
C TYR A 320 -43.94 -3.52 -13.09
N ILE A 321 -43.03 -4.19 -12.37
CA ILE A 321 -43.19 -4.48 -10.94
C ILE A 321 -42.59 -3.38 -10.09
N TYR A 322 -41.44 -2.82 -10.47
CA TYR A 322 -40.77 -1.80 -9.67
C TYR A 322 -40.91 -0.38 -10.20
N TYR A 323 -41.45 -0.19 -11.41
CA TYR A 323 -41.53 1.12 -12.08
C TYR A 323 -40.16 1.81 -12.17
N TYR A 324 -39.13 1.01 -12.44
CA TYR A 324 -37.74 1.44 -12.57
C TYR A 324 -37.30 1.47 -14.03
N LEU A 325 -36.62 2.56 -14.40
CA LEU A 325 -35.84 2.67 -15.63
C LEU A 325 -34.44 3.17 -15.28
N ASP A 326 -33.44 2.65 -15.98
CA ASP A 326 -32.06 3.07 -15.75
C ASP A 326 -31.77 4.46 -16.37
N ASP A 327 -31.31 5.37 -15.52
CA ASP A 327 -30.68 6.61 -15.96
C ASP A 327 -29.34 6.34 -16.67
N ASP A 328 -28.88 7.29 -17.49
CA ASP A 328 -27.47 7.32 -17.85
C ASP A 328 -26.72 8.02 -16.72
N PHE A 329 -25.77 7.31 -16.11
CA PHE A 329 -25.08 7.81 -14.93
C PHE A 329 -23.60 7.41 -14.90
N ARG A 330 -22.83 8.15 -14.11
CA ARG A 330 -21.43 7.86 -13.78
C ARG A 330 -21.27 7.70 -12.28
N ILE A 331 -20.28 6.93 -11.85
CA ILE A 331 -19.98 6.73 -10.44
C ILE A 331 -18.74 7.55 -10.08
N ASN A 332 -18.88 8.38 -9.06
CA ASN A 332 -17.77 9.02 -8.37
C ASN A 332 -17.53 8.31 -7.06
N ASN A 333 -16.30 8.30 -6.57
CA ASN A 333 -15.95 7.55 -5.37
C ASN A 333 -14.96 8.32 -4.50
N LEU A 334 -15.30 8.50 -3.23
CA LEU A 334 -14.40 9.00 -2.20
C LEU A 334 -13.88 7.80 -1.41
N SER A 335 -12.56 7.67 -1.31
CA SER A 335 -11.92 6.54 -0.64
C SER A 335 -10.93 6.99 0.42
N PHE A 336 -10.83 6.19 1.49
CA PHE A 336 -9.82 6.33 2.53
C PHE A 336 -9.10 5.00 2.67
N SER A 337 -7.78 5.01 2.49
CA SER A 337 -6.96 3.81 2.53
C SER A 337 -5.76 3.97 3.43
N PHE A 338 -5.38 2.88 4.06
CA PHE A 338 -4.11 2.73 4.74
C PHE A 338 -3.35 1.54 4.17
N GLY A 339 -2.04 1.53 4.32
CA GLY A 339 -1.24 0.43 3.81
C GLY A 339 0.21 0.49 4.22
N TYR A 340 0.96 -0.50 3.75
CA TYR A 340 2.40 -0.61 3.93
C TYR A 340 3.04 -0.86 2.57
N THR A 341 4.15 -0.18 2.31
CA THR A 341 4.98 -0.39 1.14
C THR A 341 6.39 -0.81 1.53
N TYR A 342 6.83 -1.93 0.97
CA TYR A 342 8.20 -2.41 1.06
C TYR A 342 9.03 -1.88 -0.11
N MET A 343 10.26 -1.46 0.16
CA MET A 343 11.15 -0.86 -0.83
C MET A 343 12.29 -1.80 -1.19
N PHE A 344 12.46 -2.08 -2.48
CA PHE A 344 13.57 -2.87 -3.00
C PHE A 344 14.64 -1.95 -3.55
N TYR A 345 15.85 -2.08 -3.03
CA TYR A 345 17.00 -1.30 -3.43
C TYR A 345 17.90 -2.08 -4.37
N LYS A 346 18.39 -1.42 -5.42
CA LYS A 346 19.41 -1.98 -6.31
C LYS A 346 20.43 -0.87 -6.61
N PRO A 347 21.39 -0.65 -5.68
CA PRO A 347 22.38 0.41 -5.83
C PRO A 347 23.18 0.22 -7.13
N LYS A 348 23.39 1.32 -7.85
CA LYS A 348 24.22 1.37 -9.06
C LYS A 348 25.02 2.67 -9.09
N PRO A 349 26.19 2.70 -9.75
CA PRO A 349 26.86 3.96 -10.05
C PRO A 349 25.96 4.85 -10.92
N LYS A 350 25.86 6.14 -10.58
CA LYS A 350 25.24 7.17 -11.44
C LYS A 350 26.08 7.30 -12.71
N GLN A 351 25.40 7.30 -13.87
CA GLN A 351 26.05 7.46 -15.19
C GLN A 351 26.44 8.90 -15.48
#